data_AF-A0A6A5FTB9-F1
#
_entry.id   AF-A0A6A5FTB9-F1
#
_cell.length_a   1.000
_cell.length_b   1.000
_cell.length_c   1.000
_cell.angle_alpha   90.00
_cell.angle_beta   90.00
_cell.angle_gamma   90.00
#
_symmetry.space_group_name_H-M   'P 1'
#
loop_
_entity.id
_entity.type
_entity.pdbx_description
1 polymer ?
#
loop_
_entity_poly.entity_id
_entity_poly.type
_entity_poly.pdbx_seq_one_letter_code
_entity_poly.pdbx_strand_id
1 'polypeptide(L)'
;MPISTQISVDGPRTSVLNAKVNYETAAETLSIKESEGSESDSDEESGISDEEQTVPFLKSALQTVSALSSRQILSISMLSLANLCSTIAFSCIAPFYPAEAKLKNLSETQTGIVFGIFEFTMFIISPIFGKYIILIGARTMFIVGIAVTGFTAILFGFLNYLPSGQVFFWFSVLVRILEAVGDAAFVTSSFAIAAKSFPKNVAFVVGILETFAGLGYTAGPVIGGLLYDIGGFQLPFLVLGVVLLVAAVLAFFVIENSKDDETNAEGKGMLEILKLPQIWLPIFSVISCAISLSFLDPTLSNHLESFKLTPTEIGLMFLLCGGFYTVMCPVFGAIMDRLHNGSTLLFFGSIATLLSMFFIGPTPLLSGYVEKDLWVIGISLAVLGLAASALYIPCFQMCLDEVKDKGFDDNFQTYGCVSGIFQAAFGFGSFIGPTFGSVVVESDYAKQQAEKHKRKIILPNVISWEYGTNKYASQKGQSAFGTIRNTKLNNDSDVQYWKKNDVVHYVYEQVPNDDKKDAKSPEEPSDSRPTSSASSVPRFESQHNTDASDEQYKAWIGGQTTTFTPAKSNE
;
A
#
# COMPACT_ATOMS: atom_id res chain seq x y z
N MET A 1 -1.62 -75.60 -22.00
CA MET A 1 -0.61 -76.55 -21.45
C MET A 1 0.45 -75.73 -20.71
N PRO A 2 0.91 -76.14 -19.53
CA PRO A 2 0.11 -76.18 -18.30
C PRO A 2 0.79 -75.40 -17.13
N ILE A 3 0.01 -74.79 -16.23
CA ILE A 3 -0.22 -75.18 -14.80
C ILE A 3 0.98 -74.91 -13.86
N SER A 4 0.78 -74.01 -12.88
CA SER A 4 1.04 -74.31 -11.46
C SER A 4 0.36 -73.29 -10.55
N THR A 5 -0.81 -73.69 -10.07
CA THR A 5 -1.49 -73.27 -8.84
C THR A 5 -0.65 -73.57 -7.60
N GLN A 6 -0.61 -72.67 -6.62
CA GLN A 6 -0.83 -73.05 -5.22
C GLN A 6 -1.53 -71.93 -4.45
N ILE A 7 -2.76 -72.23 -4.05
CA ILE A 7 -3.47 -71.66 -2.91
C ILE A 7 -3.09 -72.55 -1.72
N SER A 8 -2.66 -71.98 -0.60
CA SER A 8 -2.81 -72.64 0.71
C SER A 8 -3.39 -71.63 1.69
N VAL A 9 -4.61 -71.94 2.10
CA VAL A 9 -5.33 -71.38 3.24
C VAL A 9 -4.79 -72.09 4.47
N ASP A 10 -4.39 -71.35 5.50
CA ASP A 10 -4.51 -71.83 6.89
C ASP A 10 -4.59 -70.63 7.84
N GLY A 11 -5.75 -70.52 8.50
CA GLY A 11 -5.98 -69.68 9.67
C GLY A 11 -5.68 -70.44 10.98
N PRO A 12 -6.20 -69.99 12.13
CA PRO A 12 -5.40 -69.32 13.15
C PRO A 12 -5.18 -70.18 14.41
N ARG A 13 -4.03 -70.02 15.09
CA ARG A 13 -3.88 -70.33 16.52
C ARG A 13 -2.86 -69.41 17.23
N THR A 14 -3.42 -68.43 17.94
CA THR A 14 -3.12 -68.06 19.33
C THR A 14 -1.78 -68.49 19.96
N SER A 15 -0.97 -67.52 20.37
CA SER A 15 -0.41 -67.51 21.73
C SER A 15 -0.39 -66.09 22.28
N VAL A 16 -1.05 -65.93 23.42
CA VAL A 16 -1.21 -64.72 24.24
C VAL A 16 -0.12 -64.78 25.31
N LEU A 17 0.57 -63.68 25.60
CA LEU A 17 0.89 -63.19 26.96
C LEU A 17 1.79 -61.93 26.93
N ASN A 18 1.18 -60.80 27.31
CA ASN A 18 1.60 -59.80 28.32
C ASN A 18 3.06 -59.32 28.39
N ALA A 19 3.41 -58.06 28.68
CA ALA A 19 2.68 -56.81 28.94
C ALA A 19 3.72 -55.69 29.21
N LYS A 20 3.21 -54.45 29.25
CA LYS A 20 3.71 -53.24 29.95
C LYS A 20 4.66 -52.28 29.22
N VAL A 21 4.00 -51.26 28.67
CA VAL A 21 4.38 -49.84 28.66
C VAL A 21 4.81 -49.37 30.05
N ASN A 22 5.89 -48.57 30.14
CA ASN A 22 6.15 -47.67 31.27
C ASN A 22 6.84 -46.39 30.78
N TYR A 23 6.25 -45.26 31.19
CA TYR A 23 6.79 -43.90 31.14
C TYR A 23 7.75 -43.66 32.34
N GLU A 24 8.57 -42.61 32.22
CA GLU A 24 9.36 -41.92 33.27
C GLU A 24 10.66 -42.54 33.79
N THR A 25 11.73 -41.72 33.76
CA THR A 25 12.70 -41.34 34.82
C THR A 25 14.02 -40.98 34.13
N ALA A 26 14.30 -39.71 33.83
CA ALA A 26 14.87 -38.68 34.72
C ALA A 26 16.30 -38.99 35.21
N ALA A 27 17.21 -38.07 34.84
CA ALA A 27 18.34 -37.55 35.61
C ALA A 27 19.28 -38.52 36.34
N GLU A 28 20.53 -38.64 35.86
CA GLU A 28 21.75 -38.66 36.71
C GLU A 28 23.04 -38.77 35.88
N THR A 29 23.78 -37.68 35.76
CA THR A 29 25.27 -37.58 35.67
C THR A 29 25.57 -36.08 35.53
N LEU A 30 26.30 -35.37 36.38
CA LEU A 30 27.46 -35.71 37.22
C LEU A 30 27.45 -34.90 38.51
N SER A 31 27.98 -35.54 39.56
CA SER A 31 28.31 -35.03 40.88
C SER A 31 29.75 -34.46 40.94
N ILE A 32 30.09 -33.92 42.13
CA ILE A 32 31.44 -33.61 42.71
C ILE A 32 31.77 -32.10 42.64
N LYS A 33 31.99 -31.33 43.74
CA LYS A 33 32.50 -31.64 45.09
C LYS A 33 32.15 -30.51 46.08
N GLU A 34 31.84 -30.88 47.33
CA GLU A 34 31.86 -29.99 48.50
C GLU A 34 33.29 -29.75 49.00
N SER A 35 33.51 -28.59 49.63
CA SER A 35 34.66 -28.24 50.46
C SER A 35 34.16 -27.35 51.61
N GLU A 36 34.31 -27.82 52.85
CA GLU A 36 34.00 -27.12 54.09
C GLU A 36 34.94 -25.94 54.37
N GLY A 37 34.47 -24.93 55.14
CA GLY A 37 35.31 -23.89 55.74
C GLY A 37 34.59 -22.67 56.35
N SER A 38 34.23 -22.80 57.64
CA SER A 38 34.18 -21.80 58.75
C SER A 38 33.62 -20.36 58.60
N GLU A 39 32.66 -20.07 59.51
CA GLU A 39 32.16 -18.81 60.12
C GLU A 39 32.86 -17.45 59.86
N SER A 40 32.05 -16.42 59.57
CA SER A 40 31.88 -15.22 60.43
C SER A 40 30.82 -14.25 59.88
N ASP A 41 29.97 -13.73 60.77
CA ASP A 41 28.92 -12.72 60.55
C ASP A 41 29.41 -11.44 59.86
N SER A 42 28.60 -10.90 58.94
CA SER A 42 28.27 -9.46 58.88
C SER A 42 27.13 -9.23 57.87
N ASP A 43 26.15 -8.46 58.33
CA ASP A 43 25.01 -7.96 57.58
C ASP A 43 25.46 -7.14 56.37
N GLU A 44 25.14 -7.58 55.15
CA GLU A 44 25.02 -6.71 53.98
C GLU A 44 23.83 -7.18 53.12
N GLU A 45 22.70 -6.52 53.36
CA GLU A 45 21.55 -6.46 52.48
C GLU A 45 22.00 -5.83 51.14
N SER A 46 22.26 -6.65 50.13
CA SER A 46 22.59 -6.19 48.78
C SER A 46 21.80 -6.96 47.73
N GLY A 47 21.17 -6.19 46.85
CA GLY A 47 20.07 -6.59 45.99
C GLY A 47 20.34 -7.82 45.13
N ILE A 48 19.34 -8.70 45.11
CA ILE A 48 19.14 -9.65 44.02
C ILE A 48 19.02 -8.82 42.74
N SER A 49 20.02 -8.91 41.88
CA SER A 49 20.00 -8.32 40.55
C SER A 49 19.03 -9.11 39.68
N ASP A 50 17.88 -8.52 39.40
CA ASP A 50 16.87 -8.99 38.44
C ASP A 50 17.35 -8.91 36.96
N GLU A 51 18.64 -9.16 36.69
CA GLU A 51 19.23 -8.96 35.36
C GLU A 51 19.30 -10.24 34.50
N GLU A 52 18.88 -11.41 35.01
CA GLU A 52 19.10 -12.69 34.31
C GLU A 52 17.89 -13.28 33.56
N GLN A 53 16.70 -12.64 33.60
CA GLN A 53 15.50 -13.19 32.94
C GLN A 53 15.14 -12.58 31.57
N THR A 54 15.75 -11.48 31.15
CA THR A 54 15.35 -10.76 29.92
C THR A 54 16.13 -11.16 28.66
N VAL A 55 17.22 -11.95 28.79
CA VAL A 55 18.10 -12.35 27.66
C VAL A 55 18.02 -13.83 27.17
N PRO A 56 16.97 -14.65 27.42
CA PRO A 56 16.92 -16.02 26.88
C PRO A 56 16.49 -16.08 25.40
N PHE A 57 15.89 -15.00 24.86
CA PHE A 57 15.36 -14.96 23.51
C PHE A 57 16.44 -14.65 22.45
N LEU A 58 17.14 -13.52 22.59
CA LEU A 58 18.22 -13.11 21.67
C LEU A 58 19.35 -14.15 21.63
N LYS A 59 19.70 -14.71 22.78
CA LYS A 59 20.69 -15.79 22.89
C LYS A 59 20.29 -17.03 22.10
N SER A 60 19.00 -17.33 22.04
CA SER A 60 18.49 -18.45 21.23
C SER A 60 18.43 -18.16 19.76
N ALA A 61 18.02 -16.96 19.35
CA ALA A 61 18.05 -16.58 17.94
C ALA A 61 19.49 -16.66 17.41
N LEU A 62 20.45 -16.16 18.20
CA LEU A 62 21.88 -16.28 17.90
C LEU A 62 22.37 -17.73 17.89
N GLN A 63 21.87 -18.59 18.78
CA GLN A 63 22.15 -20.04 18.76
C GLN A 63 21.55 -20.73 17.53
N THR A 64 20.35 -20.34 17.10
CA THR A 64 19.72 -20.87 15.87
C THR A 64 20.55 -20.49 14.66
N VAL A 65 20.98 -19.23 14.54
CA VAL A 65 21.83 -18.75 13.44
C VAL A 65 23.21 -19.40 13.46
N SER A 66 23.82 -19.57 14.64
CA SER A 66 25.14 -20.21 14.77
C SER A 66 25.13 -21.71 14.50
N ALA A 67 23.97 -22.36 14.62
CA ALA A 67 23.77 -23.77 14.27
C ALA A 67 23.53 -24.00 12.76
N LEU A 68 23.37 -22.95 11.95
CA LEU A 68 23.14 -23.08 10.51
C LEU A 68 24.42 -23.47 9.76
N SER A 69 24.28 -24.33 8.75
CA SER A 69 25.38 -24.60 7.83
C SER A 69 25.71 -23.36 6.98
N SER A 70 26.97 -23.25 6.51
CA SER A 70 27.38 -22.15 5.62
C SER A 70 26.51 -22.03 4.36
N ARG A 71 25.97 -23.15 3.87
CA ARG A 71 25.05 -23.19 2.74
C ARG A 71 23.68 -22.60 3.08
N GLN A 72 23.13 -22.97 4.23
CA GLN A 72 21.88 -22.39 4.72
C GLN A 72 22.00 -20.88 4.95
N ILE A 73 23.12 -20.42 5.52
CA ILE A 73 23.41 -18.98 5.69
C ILE A 73 23.47 -18.26 4.34
N LEU A 74 24.11 -18.86 3.34
CA LEU A 74 24.19 -18.31 2.00
C LEU A 74 22.80 -18.23 1.35
N SER A 75 21.99 -19.30 1.46
CA SER A 75 20.61 -19.33 0.94
C SER A 75 19.73 -18.27 1.61
N ILE A 76 19.68 -18.20 2.95
CA ILE A 76 18.85 -17.19 3.63
C ILE A 76 19.30 -15.77 3.30
N SER A 77 20.61 -15.53 3.20
CA SER A 77 21.15 -14.23 2.82
C SER A 77 20.73 -13.83 1.40
N MET A 78 20.71 -14.78 0.46
CA MET A 78 20.24 -14.52 -0.90
C MET A 78 18.72 -14.28 -0.96
N LEU A 79 17.93 -15.07 -0.23
CA LEU A 79 16.48 -14.85 -0.13
C LEU A 79 16.17 -13.47 0.48
N SER A 80 16.89 -13.09 1.53
CA SER A 80 16.77 -11.78 2.20
C SER A 80 17.17 -10.63 1.29
N LEU A 81 18.31 -10.73 0.59
CA LEU A 81 18.78 -9.71 -0.35
C LEU A 81 17.78 -9.51 -1.50
N ALA A 82 17.26 -10.61 -2.06
CA ALA A 82 16.24 -10.55 -3.11
C ALA A 82 14.95 -9.88 -2.62
N ASN A 83 14.47 -10.23 -1.42
CA ASN A 83 13.28 -9.60 -0.82
C ASN A 83 13.49 -8.09 -0.60
N LEU A 84 14.66 -7.69 -0.07
CA LEU A 84 15.02 -6.29 0.09
C LEU A 84 14.98 -5.54 -1.25
N CYS A 85 15.66 -6.06 -2.27
CA CYS A 85 15.72 -5.41 -3.58
C CYS A 85 14.34 -5.32 -4.25
N SER A 86 13.53 -6.38 -4.17
CA SER A 86 12.19 -6.40 -4.79
C SER A 86 11.25 -5.41 -4.12
N THR A 87 11.25 -5.37 -2.78
CA THR A 87 10.38 -4.45 -2.02
C THR A 87 10.80 -2.98 -2.16
N ILE A 88 12.10 -2.68 -2.29
CA ILE A 88 12.57 -1.34 -2.67
C ILE A 88 12.02 -0.97 -4.05
N ALA A 89 12.13 -1.86 -5.05
CA ALA A 89 11.62 -1.61 -6.40
C ALA A 89 10.11 -1.40 -6.42
N PHE A 90 9.34 -2.21 -5.68
CA PHE A 90 7.90 -2.06 -5.55
C PHE A 90 7.49 -0.72 -4.95
N SER A 91 8.13 -0.31 -3.85
CA SER A 91 7.70 0.87 -3.06
C SER A 91 8.30 2.20 -3.55
N CYS A 92 9.35 2.17 -4.39
CA CYS A 92 10.03 3.39 -4.85
C CYS A 92 9.16 4.33 -5.69
N ILE A 93 8.06 3.83 -6.27
CA ILE A 93 7.16 4.57 -7.15
C ILE A 93 6.29 5.61 -6.41
N ALA A 94 6.00 5.36 -5.14
CA ALA A 94 5.09 6.16 -4.30
C ALA A 94 5.38 7.69 -4.27
N PRO A 95 6.62 8.16 -4.04
CA PRO A 95 6.91 9.59 -3.86
C PRO A 95 6.77 10.46 -5.12
N PHE A 96 6.95 9.91 -6.33
CA PHE A 96 7.02 10.72 -7.55
C PHE A 96 5.99 10.37 -8.64
N TYR A 97 5.50 9.13 -8.70
CA TYR A 97 4.60 8.72 -9.77
C TYR A 97 3.26 9.47 -9.80
N PRO A 98 2.59 9.79 -8.67
CA PRO A 98 1.35 10.56 -8.71
C PRO A 98 1.51 11.93 -9.37
N ALA A 99 2.64 12.62 -9.13
CA ALA A 99 2.94 13.91 -9.75
C ALA A 99 3.16 13.75 -11.26
N GLU A 100 3.92 12.73 -11.68
CA GLU A 100 4.18 12.42 -13.08
C GLU A 100 2.91 11.98 -13.83
N ALA A 101 2.06 11.19 -13.19
CA ALA A 101 0.75 10.80 -13.72
C ALA A 101 -0.12 12.03 -13.98
N LYS A 102 -0.12 13.01 -13.05
CA LYS A 102 -0.84 14.28 -13.21
C LYS A 102 -0.27 15.11 -14.37
N LEU A 103 1.06 15.18 -14.52
CA LEU A 103 1.70 15.84 -15.66
C LEU A 103 1.37 15.16 -17.00
N LYS A 104 1.13 13.84 -16.97
CA LYS A 104 0.65 13.04 -18.11
C LYS A 104 -0.87 13.06 -18.28
N ASN A 105 -1.60 13.97 -17.61
CA ASN A 105 -3.06 14.13 -17.69
C ASN A 105 -3.86 12.89 -17.25
N LEU A 106 -3.35 12.11 -16.29
CA LEU A 106 -4.12 11.04 -15.66
C LEU A 106 -4.98 11.56 -14.52
N SER A 107 -6.14 10.95 -14.33
CA SER A 107 -6.97 11.19 -13.15
C SER A 107 -6.36 10.55 -11.89
N GLU A 108 -6.79 11.00 -10.72
CA GLU A 108 -6.41 10.40 -9.43
C GLU A 108 -6.84 8.93 -9.35
N THR A 109 -8.04 8.61 -9.83
CA THR A 109 -8.54 7.23 -9.94
C THR A 109 -7.63 6.36 -10.82
N GLN A 110 -7.18 6.88 -11.97
CA GLN A 110 -6.26 6.16 -12.85
C GLN A 110 -4.91 5.90 -12.18
N THR A 111 -4.41 6.89 -11.44
CA THR A 111 -3.19 6.73 -10.64
C THR A 111 -3.37 5.63 -9.60
N GLY A 112 -4.48 5.65 -8.84
CA GLY A 112 -4.81 4.62 -7.85
C GLY A 112 -4.90 3.21 -8.45
N ILE A 113 -5.47 3.06 -9.65
CA ILE A 113 -5.51 1.78 -10.37
C ILE A 113 -4.09 1.25 -10.65
N VAL A 114 -3.14 2.10 -11.03
CA VAL A 114 -1.74 1.66 -11.29
C VAL A 114 -1.04 1.16 -10.03
N PHE A 115 -1.35 1.74 -8.86
CA PHE A 115 -0.86 1.21 -7.59
C PHE A 115 -1.54 -0.12 -7.24
N GLY A 116 -2.86 -0.18 -7.28
CA GLY A 116 -3.64 -1.34 -6.84
C GLY A 116 -3.57 -2.57 -7.76
N ILE A 117 -3.38 -2.38 -9.07
CA ILE A 117 -3.40 -3.50 -10.03
C ILE A 117 -2.29 -4.52 -9.78
N PHE A 118 -1.17 -4.09 -9.19
CA PHE A 118 -0.08 -4.99 -8.82
C PHE A 118 -0.54 -6.00 -7.77
N GLU A 119 -1.11 -5.53 -6.67
CA GLU A 119 -1.58 -6.38 -5.56
C GLU A 119 -2.77 -7.26 -5.99
N PHE A 120 -3.64 -6.71 -6.84
CA PHE A 120 -4.71 -7.51 -7.45
C PHE A 120 -4.15 -8.63 -8.34
N THR A 121 -3.09 -8.37 -9.10
CA THR A 121 -2.44 -9.38 -9.92
C THR A 121 -1.75 -10.43 -9.04
N MET A 122 -1.05 -10.02 -7.98
CA MET A 122 -0.47 -10.91 -6.97
C MET A 122 -1.52 -11.86 -6.40
N PHE A 123 -2.68 -11.34 -5.99
CA PHE A 123 -3.82 -12.11 -5.48
C PHE A 123 -4.26 -13.24 -6.43
N ILE A 124 -4.33 -12.97 -7.73
CA ILE A 124 -4.78 -13.95 -8.72
C ILE A 124 -3.67 -14.94 -9.11
N ILE A 125 -2.43 -14.46 -9.20
CA ILE A 125 -1.32 -15.21 -9.79
C ILE A 125 -0.56 -16.06 -8.77
N SER A 126 -0.43 -15.63 -7.51
CA SER A 126 0.31 -16.40 -6.51
C SER A 126 -0.27 -17.81 -6.24
N PRO A 127 -1.60 -18.05 -6.23
CA PRO A 127 -2.13 -19.41 -6.11
C PRO A 127 -1.77 -20.29 -7.31
N ILE A 128 -1.69 -19.69 -8.51
CA ILE A 128 -1.35 -20.41 -9.74
C ILE A 128 0.11 -20.88 -9.67
N PHE A 129 1.04 -19.98 -9.31
CA PHE A 129 2.44 -20.35 -9.12
C PHE A 129 2.63 -21.36 -7.98
N GLY A 130 1.91 -21.20 -6.88
CA GLY A 130 1.93 -22.15 -5.77
C GLY A 130 1.52 -23.56 -6.19
N LYS A 131 0.46 -23.68 -7.00
CA LYS A 131 -0.01 -24.97 -7.54
C LYS A 131 0.98 -25.62 -8.49
N TYR A 132 1.66 -24.83 -9.33
CA TYR A 132 2.54 -25.34 -10.39
C TYR A 132 4.03 -25.27 -10.04
N ILE A 133 4.38 -25.04 -8.77
CA ILE A 133 5.78 -24.87 -8.34
C ILE A 133 6.67 -26.08 -8.66
N ILE A 134 6.15 -27.32 -8.55
CA ILE A 134 6.92 -28.53 -8.88
C ILE A 134 7.16 -28.63 -10.39
N LEU A 135 6.19 -28.22 -11.22
CA LEU A 135 6.33 -28.28 -12.68
C LEU A 135 7.32 -27.24 -13.19
N ILE A 136 7.30 -26.05 -12.60
CA ILE A 136 8.18 -24.94 -12.99
C ILE A 136 9.59 -25.11 -12.36
N GLY A 137 9.64 -25.70 -11.16
CA GLY A 137 10.81 -25.80 -10.30
C GLY A 137 10.95 -24.57 -9.41
N ALA A 138 11.08 -24.77 -8.09
CA ALA A 138 11.12 -23.67 -7.12
C ALA A 138 12.30 -22.71 -7.37
N ARG A 139 13.48 -23.26 -7.69
CA ARG A 139 14.68 -22.48 -8.05
C ARG A 139 14.47 -21.65 -9.32
N THR A 140 13.90 -22.26 -10.36
CA THR A 140 13.64 -21.57 -11.64
C THR A 140 12.64 -20.44 -11.42
N MET A 141 11.56 -20.71 -10.68
CA MET A 141 10.52 -19.74 -10.36
C MET A 141 11.09 -18.54 -9.58
N PHE A 142 12.01 -18.78 -8.65
CA PHE A 142 12.71 -17.73 -7.91
C PHE A 142 13.57 -16.84 -8.82
N ILE A 143 14.45 -17.44 -9.62
CA ILE A 143 15.41 -16.71 -10.47
C ILE A 143 14.69 -15.97 -11.59
N VAL A 144 13.78 -16.65 -12.29
CA VAL A 144 13.02 -16.06 -13.40
C VAL A 144 12.07 -14.99 -12.87
N GLY A 145 11.45 -15.19 -11.70
CA GLY A 145 10.61 -14.19 -11.05
C GLY A 145 11.34 -12.87 -10.84
N ILE A 146 12.50 -12.91 -10.16
CA ILE A 146 13.35 -11.73 -9.93
C ILE A 146 13.80 -11.09 -11.26
N ALA A 147 14.18 -11.91 -12.25
CA ALA A 147 14.63 -11.41 -13.55
C ALA A 147 13.50 -10.69 -14.31
N VAL A 148 12.29 -11.23 -14.28
CA VAL A 148 11.10 -10.61 -14.86
C VAL A 148 10.82 -9.28 -14.15
N THR A 149 10.78 -9.26 -12.81
CA THR A 149 10.58 -8.03 -12.02
C THR A 149 11.61 -6.96 -12.38
N GLY A 150 12.89 -7.32 -12.47
CA GLY A 150 13.96 -6.38 -12.84
C GLY A 150 13.83 -5.84 -14.26
N PHE A 151 13.48 -6.69 -15.23
CA PHE A 151 13.26 -6.26 -16.61
C PHE A 151 12.02 -5.36 -16.75
N THR A 152 10.93 -5.70 -16.07
CA THR A 152 9.70 -4.90 -16.08
C THR A 152 9.88 -3.58 -15.33
N ALA A 153 10.68 -3.54 -14.27
CA ALA A 153 11.06 -2.29 -13.62
C ALA A 153 11.78 -1.37 -14.61
N ILE A 154 12.81 -1.86 -15.30
CA ILE A 154 13.49 -1.10 -16.37
C ILE A 154 12.50 -0.60 -17.43
N LEU A 155 11.59 -1.48 -17.89
CA LEU A 155 10.56 -1.13 -18.86
C LEU A 155 9.63 -0.02 -18.34
N PHE A 156 9.31 -0.03 -17.05
CA PHE A 156 8.50 1.01 -16.40
C PHE A 156 9.19 2.37 -16.47
N GLY A 157 10.51 2.42 -16.30
CA GLY A 157 11.28 3.67 -16.45
C GLY A 157 11.17 4.30 -17.84
N PHE A 158 11.04 3.49 -18.89
CA PHE A 158 10.89 3.97 -20.27
C PHE A 158 9.49 4.51 -20.60
N LEU A 159 8.51 4.40 -19.69
CA LEU A 159 7.15 4.90 -19.92
C LEU A 159 7.08 6.41 -20.08
N ASN A 160 8.05 7.17 -19.56
CA ASN A 160 8.08 8.63 -19.71
C ASN A 160 8.14 9.08 -21.18
N TYR A 161 8.66 8.26 -22.09
CA TYR A 161 8.70 8.54 -23.53
C TYR A 161 7.36 8.35 -24.23
N LEU A 162 6.39 7.72 -23.58
CA LEU A 162 5.07 7.51 -24.17
C LEU A 162 4.24 8.81 -24.18
N PRO A 163 3.34 8.98 -25.16
CA PRO A 163 2.39 10.08 -25.19
C PRO A 163 1.51 10.13 -23.92
N SER A 164 1.20 11.35 -23.46
CA SER A 164 0.31 11.61 -22.33
C SER A 164 -1.11 11.08 -22.57
N GLY A 165 -1.87 10.90 -21.48
CA GLY A 165 -3.24 10.43 -21.49
C GLY A 165 -3.35 8.90 -21.48
N GLN A 166 -4.30 8.36 -22.24
CA GLN A 166 -4.71 6.96 -22.12
C GLN A 166 -3.63 5.94 -22.51
N VAL A 167 -2.70 6.33 -23.40
CA VAL A 167 -1.59 5.45 -23.81
C VAL A 167 -0.63 5.22 -22.64
N PHE A 168 -0.14 6.29 -22.01
CA PHE A 168 0.69 6.19 -20.80
C PHE A 168 0.00 5.34 -19.72
N PHE A 169 -1.29 5.59 -19.44
CA PHE A 169 -2.05 4.83 -18.45
C PHE A 169 -2.08 3.32 -18.72
N TRP A 170 -2.49 2.87 -19.90
CA TRP A 170 -2.63 1.44 -20.18
C TRP A 170 -1.29 0.71 -20.22
N PHE A 171 -0.23 1.38 -20.67
CA PHE A 171 1.12 0.80 -20.59
C PHE A 171 1.64 0.74 -19.16
N SER A 172 1.39 1.75 -18.31
CA SER A 172 1.69 1.67 -16.88
C SER A 172 0.98 0.47 -16.23
N VAL A 173 -0.31 0.28 -16.51
CA VAL A 173 -1.08 -0.87 -16.01
C VAL A 173 -0.49 -2.19 -16.50
N LEU A 174 -0.18 -2.31 -17.80
CA LEU A 174 0.38 -3.53 -18.37
C LEU A 174 1.73 -3.90 -17.74
N VAL A 175 2.64 -2.93 -17.61
CA VAL A 175 3.96 -3.19 -17.02
C VAL A 175 3.83 -3.58 -15.55
N ARG A 176 2.93 -2.95 -14.78
CA ARG A 176 2.66 -3.35 -13.38
C ARG A 176 2.10 -4.76 -13.25
N ILE A 177 1.25 -5.20 -14.17
CA ILE A 177 0.77 -6.59 -14.21
C ILE A 177 1.94 -7.55 -14.45
N LEU A 178 2.81 -7.26 -15.42
CA LEU A 178 3.97 -8.11 -15.71
C LEU A 178 4.95 -8.16 -14.54
N GLU A 179 5.18 -7.01 -13.90
CA GLU A 179 6.02 -6.89 -12.70
C GLU A 179 5.43 -7.72 -11.55
N ALA A 180 4.13 -7.63 -11.29
CA ALA A 180 3.44 -8.43 -10.28
C ALA A 180 3.47 -9.93 -10.56
N VAL A 181 3.44 -10.34 -11.84
CA VAL A 181 3.61 -11.76 -12.20
C VAL A 181 5.03 -12.24 -11.85
N GLY A 182 6.06 -11.44 -12.13
CA GLY A 182 7.43 -11.75 -11.73
C GLY A 182 7.59 -11.84 -10.21
N ASP A 183 7.05 -10.85 -9.50
CA ASP A 183 7.12 -10.79 -8.04
C ASP A 183 6.33 -11.93 -7.38
N ALA A 184 5.15 -12.29 -7.90
CA ALA A 184 4.36 -13.43 -7.42
C ALA A 184 5.14 -14.74 -7.52
N ALA A 185 5.83 -14.98 -8.63
CA ALA A 185 6.69 -16.15 -8.81
C ALA A 185 7.86 -16.14 -7.81
N PHE A 186 8.52 -14.99 -7.66
CA PHE A 186 9.63 -14.80 -6.73
C PHE A 186 9.21 -15.04 -5.27
N VAL A 187 8.21 -14.34 -4.75
CA VAL A 187 7.85 -14.43 -3.33
C VAL A 187 7.29 -15.81 -2.98
N THR A 188 6.45 -16.37 -3.87
CA THR A 188 5.87 -17.72 -3.66
C THR A 188 6.96 -18.80 -3.58
N SER A 189 7.97 -18.73 -4.46
CA SER A 189 9.11 -19.66 -4.41
C SER A 189 10.03 -19.38 -3.21
N SER A 190 10.24 -18.12 -2.84
CA SER A 190 11.08 -17.72 -1.70
C SER A 190 10.60 -18.37 -0.40
N PHE A 191 9.29 -18.29 -0.11
CA PHE A 191 8.69 -18.90 1.08
C PHE A 191 8.74 -20.43 1.03
N ALA A 192 8.50 -21.03 -0.13
CA ALA A 192 8.59 -22.48 -0.29
C ALA A 192 10.02 -23.01 -0.09
N ILE A 193 11.02 -22.31 -0.64
CA ILE A 193 12.45 -22.61 -0.45
C ILE A 193 12.84 -22.45 1.03
N ALA A 194 12.36 -21.40 1.70
CA ALA A 194 12.59 -21.17 3.12
C ALA A 194 12.01 -22.32 3.96
N ALA A 195 10.75 -22.70 3.72
CA ALA A 195 10.10 -23.79 4.45
C ALA A 195 10.82 -25.14 4.27
N LYS A 196 11.22 -25.49 3.04
CA LYS A 196 11.95 -26.74 2.76
C LYS A 196 13.37 -26.73 3.34
N SER A 197 14.06 -25.59 3.31
CA SER A 197 15.46 -25.47 3.76
C SER A 197 15.60 -25.38 5.28
N PHE A 198 14.55 -24.92 5.97
CA PHE A 198 14.55 -24.65 7.41
C PHE A 198 13.30 -25.22 8.10
N PRO A 199 13.02 -26.52 7.99
CA PRO A 199 11.75 -27.11 8.45
C PRO A 199 11.51 -27.02 9.96
N LYS A 200 12.54 -26.72 10.76
CA LYS A 200 12.46 -26.55 12.22
C LYS A 200 12.27 -25.10 12.69
N ASN A 201 12.56 -24.13 11.84
CA ASN A 201 12.60 -22.72 12.21
C ASN A 201 11.94 -21.86 11.11
N VAL A 202 10.75 -22.29 10.65
CA VAL A 202 10.13 -21.69 9.47
C VAL A 202 9.68 -20.25 9.77
N ALA A 203 9.02 -20.01 10.90
CA ALA A 203 8.57 -18.66 11.24
C ALA A 203 9.74 -17.71 11.51
N PHE A 204 10.83 -18.16 12.13
CA PHE A 204 12.03 -17.33 12.30
C PHE A 204 12.65 -16.92 10.97
N VAL A 205 12.77 -17.85 10.02
CA VAL A 205 13.33 -17.54 8.68
C VAL A 205 12.40 -16.64 7.89
N VAL A 206 11.10 -16.89 7.88
CA VAL A 206 10.10 -15.98 7.30
C VAL A 206 10.19 -14.60 7.98
N GLY A 207 10.37 -14.56 9.30
CA GLY A 207 10.62 -13.34 10.06
C GLY A 207 11.84 -12.56 9.56
N ILE A 208 12.94 -13.25 9.25
CA ILE A 208 14.11 -12.62 8.63
C ILE A 208 13.77 -12.10 7.23
N LEU A 209 13.07 -12.87 6.39
CA LEU A 209 12.70 -12.40 5.05
C LEU A 209 11.85 -11.12 5.12
N GLU A 210 10.88 -11.09 6.03
CA GLU A 210 9.99 -9.94 6.26
C GLU A 210 10.69 -8.76 6.93
N THR A 211 11.74 -8.97 7.73
CA THR A 211 12.64 -7.87 8.15
C THR A 211 13.21 -7.15 6.94
N PHE A 212 13.72 -7.90 5.97
CA PHE A 212 14.29 -7.30 4.76
C PHE A 212 13.23 -6.70 3.84
N ALA A 213 12.03 -7.29 3.79
CA ALA A 213 10.88 -6.68 3.12
C ALA A 213 10.48 -5.34 3.77
N GLY A 214 10.34 -5.30 5.10
CA GLY A 214 10.03 -4.09 5.86
C GLY A 214 11.09 -2.99 5.71
N LEU A 215 12.37 -3.35 5.71
CA LEU A 215 13.46 -2.44 5.36
C LEU A 215 13.32 -1.90 3.95
N GLY A 216 12.91 -2.73 2.99
CA GLY A 216 12.73 -2.31 1.61
C GLY A 216 11.54 -1.39 1.40
N TYR A 217 10.39 -1.66 2.03
CA TYR A 217 9.24 -0.74 2.05
C TYR A 217 9.59 0.63 2.64
N THR A 218 10.47 0.64 3.65
CA THR A 218 10.94 1.86 4.31
C THR A 218 11.95 2.62 3.45
N ALA A 219 12.94 1.91 2.91
CA ALA A 219 14.03 2.49 2.14
C ALA A 219 13.60 2.88 0.71
N GLY A 220 12.57 2.22 0.16
CA GLY A 220 12.12 2.40 -1.21
C GLY A 220 11.74 3.83 -1.56
N PRO A 221 10.83 4.50 -0.83
CA PRO A 221 10.49 5.89 -1.09
C PRO A 221 11.70 6.84 -0.97
N VAL A 222 12.60 6.59 -0.02
CA VAL A 222 13.81 7.41 0.17
C VAL A 222 14.77 7.25 -1.01
N ILE A 223 15.13 6.01 -1.35
CA ILE A 223 16.03 5.69 -2.46
C ILE A 223 15.42 6.12 -3.79
N GLY A 224 14.12 5.86 -3.99
CA GLY A 224 13.36 6.24 -5.17
C GLY A 224 13.29 7.75 -5.38
N GLY A 225 12.97 8.51 -4.34
CA GLY A 225 12.97 9.97 -4.38
C GLY A 225 14.35 10.56 -4.69
N LEU A 226 15.40 10.07 -4.02
CA LEU A 226 16.77 10.53 -4.27
C LEU A 226 17.21 10.26 -5.73
N LEU A 227 16.95 9.05 -6.24
CA LEU A 227 17.28 8.73 -7.63
C LEU A 227 16.45 9.56 -8.63
N TYR A 228 15.19 9.86 -8.29
CA TYR A 228 14.33 10.70 -9.10
C TYR A 228 14.82 12.15 -9.14
N ASP A 229 15.26 12.72 -8.02
CA ASP A 229 15.81 14.08 -7.98
C ASP A 229 17.11 14.21 -8.79
N ILE A 230 17.94 13.15 -8.81
CA ILE A 230 19.22 13.14 -9.52
C ILE A 230 19.02 12.98 -11.03
N GLY A 231 18.13 12.09 -11.46
CA GLY A 231 18.04 11.64 -12.86
C GLY A 231 16.64 11.58 -13.47
N GLY A 232 15.65 12.15 -12.79
CA GLY A 232 14.25 12.17 -13.21
C GLY A 232 13.58 10.80 -13.16
N PHE A 233 12.42 10.70 -13.81
CA PHE A 233 11.54 9.52 -13.79
C PHE A 233 12.24 8.19 -14.09
N GLN A 234 13.22 8.16 -15.00
CA GLN A 234 13.87 6.93 -15.47
C GLN A 234 14.83 6.31 -14.47
N LEU A 235 15.61 7.15 -13.77
CA LEU A 235 16.78 6.70 -13.05
C LEU A 235 16.46 5.69 -11.91
N PRO A 236 15.40 5.90 -11.09
CA PRO A 236 15.01 4.92 -10.06
C PRO A 236 14.82 3.51 -10.63
N PHE A 237 14.06 3.41 -11.71
CA PHE A 237 13.69 2.14 -12.32
C PHE A 237 14.86 1.45 -13.02
N LEU A 238 15.75 2.20 -13.67
CA LEU A 238 16.94 1.65 -14.29
C LEU A 238 17.90 1.08 -13.24
N VAL A 239 18.18 1.84 -12.18
CA VAL A 239 19.10 1.40 -11.13
C VAL A 239 18.53 0.19 -10.39
N LEU A 240 17.28 0.26 -9.93
CA LEU A 240 16.66 -0.82 -9.17
C LEU A 240 16.42 -2.07 -10.01
N GLY A 241 16.03 -1.90 -11.28
CA GLY A 241 15.88 -3.03 -12.19
C GLY A 241 17.20 -3.72 -12.52
N VAL A 242 18.30 -2.97 -12.71
CA VAL A 242 19.64 -3.56 -12.88
C VAL A 242 20.08 -4.29 -11.60
N VAL A 243 19.84 -3.72 -10.42
CA VAL A 243 20.12 -4.38 -9.14
C VAL A 243 19.36 -5.70 -9.02
N LEU A 244 18.08 -5.75 -9.41
CA LEU A 244 17.29 -6.98 -9.44
C LEU A 244 17.85 -8.00 -10.44
N LEU A 245 18.26 -7.58 -11.64
CA LEU A 245 18.89 -8.49 -12.60
C LEU A 245 20.21 -9.06 -12.08
N VAL A 246 21.03 -8.25 -11.41
CA VAL A 246 22.24 -8.73 -10.73
C VAL A 246 21.88 -9.71 -9.62
N ALA A 247 20.85 -9.42 -8.81
CA ALA A 247 20.37 -10.33 -7.78
C ALA A 247 19.88 -11.67 -8.37
N ALA A 248 19.21 -11.66 -9.53
CA ALA A 248 18.81 -12.88 -10.24
C ALA A 248 20.03 -13.71 -10.71
N VAL A 249 21.07 -13.05 -11.24
CA VAL A 249 22.33 -13.71 -11.62
C VAL A 249 23.03 -14.31 -10.40
N LEU A 250 23.10 -13.57 -9.28
CA LEU A 250 23.68 -14.09 -8.04
C LEU A 250 22.87 -15.28 -7.50
N ALA A 251 21.54 -15.18 -7.51
CA ALA A 251 20.64 -16.26 -7.11
C ALA A 251 20.84 -17.54 -7.94
N PHE A 252 21.16 -17.41 -9.22
CA PHE A 252 21.49 -18.55 -10.07
C PHE A 252 22.68 -19.35 -9.55
N PHE A 253 23.72 -18.69 -9.02
CA PHE A 253 24.89 -19.37 -8.46
C PHE A 253 24.69 -19.85 -7.02
N VAL A 254 23.83 -19.18 -6.26
CA VAL A 254 23.65 -19.42 -4.82
C VAL A 254 22.56 -20.46 -4.52
N ILE A 255 21.39 -20.32 -5.13
CA ILE A 255 20.23 -21.17 -4.83
C ILE A 255 20.48 -22.55 -5.45
N GLU A 256 20.57 -23.57 -4.60
CA GLU A 256 20.78 -24.95 -5.03
C GLU A 256 19.57 -25.48 -5.81
N ASN A 257 19.85 -26.28 -6.84
CA ASN A 257 18.81 -27.02 -7.53
C ASN A 257 18.45 -28.24 -6.69
N SER A 258 17.50 -28.09 -5.78
CA SER A 258 16.90 -29.23 -5.08
C SER A 258 16.28 -30.14 -6.15
N LYS A 259 16.50 -31.46 -6.06
CA LYS A 259 15.69 -32.38 -6.86
C LYS A 259 14.25 -32.19 -6.39
N ASP A 260 13.41 -31.61 -7.25
CA ASP A 260 11.98 -31.53 -6.97
C ASP A 260 11.51 -32.97 -6.71
N ASP A 261 10.90 -33.19 -5.55
CA ASP A 261 10.37 -34.50 -5.17
C ASP A 261 9.49 -34.99 -6.35
N GLU A 262 9.68 -36.24 -6.80
CA GLU A 262 9.00 -36.76 -8.00
C GLU A 262 7.50 -36.41 -7.96
N THR A 263 6.95 -35.94 -9.10
CA THR A 263 5.53 -35.63 -9.27
C THR A 263 4.67 -36.84 -8.94
N ASN A 264 4.31 -36.99 -7.67
CA ASN A 264 3.21 -37.85 -7.29
C ASN A 264 1.94 -37.12 -7.71
N ALA A 265 1.39 -37.55 -8.86
CA ALA A 265 0.15 -37.03 -9.43
C ALA A 265 -1.08 -37.16 -8.50
N GLU A 266 -0.92 -37.78 -7.33
CA GLU A 266 -1.94 -38.03 -6.32
C GLU A 266 -1.87 -37.07 -5.11
N GLY A 267 -0.95 -36.10 -5.11
CA GLY A 267 -0.82 -35.14 -4.01
C GLY A 267 -2.08 -34.28 -3.82
N LYS A 268 -2.54 -34.16 -2.57
CA LYS A 268 -3.68 -33.33 -2.16
C LYS A 268 -3.49 -31.88 -2.64
N GLY A 269 -4.44 -31.37 -3.40
CA GLY A 269 -4.31 -30.07 -4.06
C GLY A 269 -4.59 -28.86 -3.17
N MET A 270 -4.27 -27.67 -3.66
CA MET A 270 -4.60 -26.38 -3.00
C MET A 270 -6.07 -26.24 -2.57
N LEU A 271 -7.00 -26.78 -3.36
CA LEU A 271 -8.43 -26.76 -3.01
C LEU A 271 -8.76 -27.61 -1.78
N GLU A 272 -7.97 -28.63 -1.48
CA GLU A 272 -8.13 -29.43 -0.27
C GLU A 272 -7.62 -28.69 0.96
N ILE A 273 -6.52 -27.94 0.81
CA ILE A 273 -6.01 -27.03 1.84
C ILE A 273 -7.09 -26.01 2.22
N LEU A 274 -7.72 -25.36 1.23
CA LEU A 274 -8.78 -24.37 1.48
C LEU A 274 -10.07 -24.96 2.11
N LYS A 275 -10.28 -26.27 2.05
CA LYS A 275 -11.39 -26.95 2.74
C LYS A 275 -11.14 -27.12 4.24
N LEU A 276 -9.90 -26.96 4.70
CA LEU A 276 -9.56 -27.07 6.11
C LEU A 276 -10.04 -25.81 6.85
N PRO A 277 -10.95 -25.93 7.83
CA PRO A 277 -11.53 -24.77 8.50
C PRO A 277 -10.49 -23.98 9.31
N GLN A 278 -9.45 -24.65 9.82
CA GLN A 278 -8.42 -24.01 10.65
C GLN A 278 -7.51 -23.06 9.84
N ILE A 279 -7.38 -23.28 8.53
CA ILE A 279 -6.55 -22.44 7.64
C ILE A 279 -7.17 -21.05 7.41
N TRP A 280 -8.47 -20.90 7.62
CA TRP A 280 -9.12 -19.61 7.45
C TRP A 280 -8.73 -18.59 8.52
N LEU A 281 -8.38 -19.04 9.74
CA LEU A 281 -7.91 -18.15 10.80
C LEU A 281 -6.63 -17.37 10.40
N PRO A 282 -5.54 -18.02 9.95
CA PRO A 282 -4.37 -17.30 9.44
C PRO A 282 -4.66 -16.52 8.16
N ILE A 283 -5.49 -17.02 7.24
CA ILE A 283 -5.88 -16.27 6.02
C ILE A 283 -6.53 -14.92 6.37
N PHE A 284 -7.55 -14.93 7.25
CA PHE A 284 -8.23 -13.69 7.65
C PHE A 284 -7.30 -12.75 8.42
N SER A 285 -6.37 -13.30 9.19
CA SER A 285 -5.38 -12.53 9.95
C SER A 285 -4.41 -11.80 9.02
N VAL A 286 -3.93 -12.46 7.96
CA VAL A 286 -3.09 -11.86 6.91
C VAL A 286 -3.85 -10.79 6.15
N ILE A 287 -5.10 -11.05 5.74
CA ILE A 287 -5.94 -10.05 5.06
C ILE A 287 -6.13 -8.83 5.95
N SER A 288 -6.45 -9.02 7.23
CA SER A 288 -6.62 -7.93 8.19
C SER A 288 -5.34 -7.11 8.37
N CYS A 289 -4.18 -7.77 8.48
CA CYS A 289 -2.87 -7.13 8.55
C CYS A 289 -2.59 -6.28 7.29
N ALA A 290 -2.77 -6.87 6.11
CA ALA A 290 -2.55 -6.23 4.83
C ALA A 290 -3.47 -5.01 4.60
N ILE A 291 -4.77 -5.14 4.92
CA ILE A 291 -5.70 -4.00 4.88
C ILE A 291 -5.22 -2.89 5.81
N SER A 292 -4.81 -3.24 7.04
CA SER A 292 -4.40 -2.25 8.03
C SER A 292 -3.15 -1.49 7.60
N LEU A 293 -2.14 -2.18 7.08
CA LEU A 293 -0.92 -1.55 6.58
C LEU A 293 -1.18 -0.71 5.32
N SER A 294 -1.78 -1.31 4.28
CA SER A 294 -1.95 -0.65 2.98
C SER A 294 -3.01 0.46 3.00
N PHE A 295 -3.94 0.45 3.96
CA PHE A 295 -4.84 1.59 4.18
C PHE A 295 -4.06 2.89 4.47
N LEU A 296 -2.91 2.81 5.13
CA LEU A 296 -2.12 3.99 5.48
C LEU A 296 -1.42 4.63 4.27
N ASP A 297 -1.16 3.88 3.20
CA ASP A 297 -0.40 4.35 2.03
C ASP A 297 -0.99 5.64 1.43
N PRO A 298 -2.28 5.71 1.04
CA PRO A 298 -2.87 6.95 0.53
C PRO A 298 -3.44 7.87 1.62
N THR A 299 -3.71 7.36 2.82
CA THR A 299 -4.50 8.11 3.83
C THR A 299 -3.63 8.85 4.85
N LEU A 300 -2.47 8.31 5.24
CA LEU A 300 -1.66 8.87 6.31
C LEU A 300 -1.04 10.21 5.92
N SER A 301 -0.55 10.35 4.69
CA SER A 301 0.00 11.63 4.20
C SER A 301 -1.06 12.75 4.24
N ASN A 302 -2.27 12.46 3.77
CA ASN A 302 -3.40 13.40 3.80
C ASN A 302 -3.82 13.70 5.25
N HIS A 303 -3.84 12.68 6.11
CA HIS A 303 -4.15 12.86 7.52
C HIS A 303 -3.13 13.78 8.22
N LEU A 304 -1.86 13.74 7.82
CA LEU A 304 -0.80 14.57 8.41
C LEU A 304 -0.70 15.98 7.81
N GLU A 305 -1.43 16.28 6.72
CA GLU A 305 -1.39 17.58 6.04
C GLU A 305 -1.71 18.76 6.98
N SER A 306 -2.62 18.55 7.95
CA SER A 306 -2.98 19.58 8.93
C SER A 306 -1.82 20.06 9.80
N PHE A 307 -0.79 19.23 9.97
CA PHE A 307 0.40 19.56 10.74
C PHE A 307 1.45 20.31 9.92
N LYS A 308 1.23 20.48 8.60
CA LYS A 308 2.15 21.18 7.67
C LYS A 308 3.59 20.66 7.74
N LEU A 309 3.72 19.34 7.89
CA LEU A 309 5.01 18.67 7.98
C LEU A 309 5.74 18.70 6.63
N THR A 310 7.07 18.66 6.70
CA THR A 310 7.92 18.43 5.54
C THR A 310 7.76 17.00 5.01
N PRO A 311 8.04 16.73 3.71
CA PRO A 311 8.02 15.37 3.16
C PRO A 311 8.91 14.39 3.94
N THR A 312 10.05 14.86 4.45
CA THR A 312 10.96 14.06 5.28
C THR A 312 10.32 13.64 6.61
N GLU A 313 9.59 14.54 7.28
CA GLU A 313 8.90 14.23 8.53
C GLU A 313 7.74 13.25 8.32
N ILE A 314 7.01 13.37 7.21
CA ILE A 314 5.97 12.39 6.82
C ILE A 314 6.62 11.02 6.57
N GLY A 315 7.75 10.98 5.86
CA GLY A 315 8.54 9.75 5.67
C GLY A 315 9.01 9.11 6.99
N LEU A 316 9.41 9.93 7.98
CA LEU A 316 9.75 9.45 9.32
C LEU A 316 8.56 8.81 10.06
N MET A 317 7.33 9.29 9.83
CA MET A 317 6.13 8.65 10.41
C MET A 317 5.89 7.26 9.81
N PHE A 318 6.04 7.09 8.50
CA PHE A 318 5.98 5.76 7.86
C PHE A 318 7.11 4.84 8.36
N LEU A 319 8.31 5.38 8.57
CA LEU A 319 9.45 4.66 9.16
C LEU A 319 9.15 4.11 10.57
N LEU A 320 8.33 4.79 11.39
CA LEU A 320 7.96 4.25 12.71
C LEU A 320 7.18 2.94 12.58
N CYS A 321 6.22 2.86 11.66
CA CYS A 321 5.48 1.64 11.41
C CYS A 321 6.38 0.54 10.82
N GLY A 322 7.07 0.84 9.72
CA GLY A 322 7.94 -0.11 9.02
C GLY A 322 9.14 -0.56 9.87
N GLY A 323 9.72 0.33 10.67
CA GLY A 323 10.86 0.07 11.54
C GLY A 323 10.51 -0.88 12.69
N PHE A 324 9.39 -0.65 13.38
CA PHE A 324 8.94 -1.57 14.44
C PHE A 324 8.52 -2.93 13.87
N TYR A 325 7.85 -2.95 12.72
CA TYR A 325 7.57 -4.21 12.00
C TYR A 325 8.87 -4.98 11.73
N THR A 326 9.85 -4.33 11.11
CA THR A 326 11.16 -4.89 10.75
C THR A 326 11.87 -5.53 11.93
N VAL A 327 11.93 -4.85 13.07
CA VAL A 327 12.62 -5.31 14.28
C VAL A 327 11.88 -6.46 14.96
N MET A 328 10.54 -6.46 14.91
CA MET A 328 9.71 -7.43 15.63
C MET A 328 9.45 -8.73 14.85
N CYS A 329 9.56 -8.73 13.51
CA CYS A 329 9.42 -9.95 12.69
C CYS A 329 10.26 -11.15 13.15
N PRO A 330 11.59 -11.05 13.37
CA PRO A 330 12.40 -12.18 13.82
C PRO A 330 12.12 -12.51 15.28
N VAL A 331 11.65 -11.53 16.06
CA VAL A 331 11.23 -11.72 17.45
C VAL A 331 10.03 -12.67 17.52
N PHE A 332 8.94 -12.30 16.85
CA PHE A 332 7.75 -13.15 16.80
C PHE A 332 7.98 -14.45 16.04
N GLY A 333 8.87 -14.47 15.05
CA GLY A 333 9.28 -15.68 14.35
C GLY A 333 9.87 -16.73 15.30
N ALA A 334 10.86 -16.35 16.10
CA ALA A 334 11.45 -17.30 17.06
C ALA A 334 10.55 -17.56 18.28
N ILE A 335 9.61 -16.67 18.64
CA ILE A 335 8.57 -16.99 19.63
C ILE A 335 7.65 -18.09 19.08
N MET A 336 7.22 -17.96 17.82
CA MET A 336 6.36 -18.94 17.16
C MET A 336 7.01 -20.32 17.08
N ASP A 337 8.26 -20.40 16.62
CA ASP A 337 9.02 -21.65 16.53
C ASP A 337 9.25 -22.34 17.89
N ARG A 338 9.22 -21.58 19.00
CA ARG A 338 9.43 -22.12 20.36
C ARG A 338 8.14 -22.55 21.03
N LEU A 339 7.12 -21.68 20.99
CA LEU A 339 5.89 -21.87 21.74
C LEU A 339 4.84 -22.67 20.95
N HIS A 340 4.98 -22.75 19.61
CA HIS A 340 4.00 -23.37 18.70
C HIS A 340 2.55 -22.93 18.97
N ASN A 341 2.36 -21.71 19.48
CA ASN A 341 1.07 -21.17 19.88
C ASN A 341 0.76 -19.90 19.08
N GLY A 342 0.54 -20.09 17.78
CA GLY A 342 0.27 -18.98 16.85
C GLY A 342 -1.01 -18.22 17.17
N SER A 343 -2.06 -18.91 17.63
CA SER A 343 -3.35 -18.30 17.97
C SER A 343 -3.25 -17.18 19.01
N THR A 344 -2.35 -17.31 19.98
CA THR A 344 -2.15 -16.28 21.01
C THR A 344 -1.49 -15.03 20.42
N LEU A 345 -0.52 -15.21 19.51
CA LEU A 345 0.12 -14.10 18.80
C LEU A 345 -0.89 -13.38 17.89
N LEU A 346 -1.75 -14.13 17.18
CA LEU A 346 -2.80 -13.54 16.35
C LEU A 346 -3.81 -12.72 17.18
N PHE A 347 -4.21 -13.23 18.35
CA PHE A 347 -5.11 -12.52 19.24
C PHE A 347 -4.50 -11.21 19.75
N PHE A 348 -3.25 -11.27 20.22
CA PHE A 348 -2.50 -10.09 20.65
C PHE A 348 -2.34 -9.07 19.50
N GLY A 349 -1.91 -9.51 18.32
CA GLY A 349 -1.75 -8.65 17.15
C GLY A 349 -3.07 -8.01 16.71
N SER A 350 -4.18 -8.76 16.76
CA SER A 350 -5.51 -8.23 16.41
C SER A 350 -5.95 -7.11 17.36
N ILE A 351 -5.79 -7.29 18.67
CA ILE A 351 -6.11 -6.25 19.67
C ILE A 351 -5.22 -5.04 19.49
N ALA A 352 -3.91 -5.24 19.30
CA ALA A 352 -2.97 -4.14 19.12
C ALA A 352 -3.23 -3.36 17.81
N THR A 353 -3.65 -4.04 16.74
CA THR A 353 -4.07 -3.41 15.48
C THR A 353 -5.35 -2.60 15.67
N LEU A 354 -6.33 -3.13 16.39
CA LEU A 354 -7.56 -2.40 16.69
C LEU A 354 -7.27 -1.13 17.51
N LEU A 355 -6.47 -1.24 18.56
CA LEU A 355 -6.09 -0.10 19.40
C LEU A 355 -5.32 0.94 18.59
N SER A 356 -4.29 0.54 17.84
CA SER A 356 -3.50 1.49 17.04
C SER A 356 -4.35 2.24 16.02
N MET A 357 -5.22 1.55 15.25
CA MET A 357 -6.10 2.21 14.29
C MET A 357 -7.10 3.17 14.96
N PHE A 358 -7.58 2.83 16.16
CA PHE A 358 -8.49 3.67 16.93
C PHE A 358 -7.85 5.00 17.39
N PHE A 359 -6.54 5.00 17.64
CA PHE A 359 -5.78 6.18 18.04
C PHE A 359 -5.19 6.97 16.85
N ILE A 360 -4.84 6.31 15.73
CA ILE A 360 -4.34 6.99 14.51
C ILE A 360 -5.40 7.93 13.92
N GLY A 361 -6.62 7.44 13.73
CA GLY A 361 -7.75 8.25 13.30
C GLY A 361 -8.63 8.52 14.51
N PRO A 362 -8.39 9.61 15.30
CA PRO A 362 -9.11 9.83 16.55
C PRO A 362 -10.61 9.71 16.29
N THR A 363 -11.19 8.64 16.82
CA THR A 363 -12.58 8.29 16.54
C THR A 363 -13.47 9.43 17.04
N PRO A 364 -14.60 9.76 16.38
CA PRO A 364 -15.54 10.77 16.87
C PRO A 364 -16.02 10.56 18.32
N LEU A 365 -15.83 9.36 18.87
CA LEU A 365 -16.08 9.00 20.26
C LEU A 365 -15.06 9.57 21.25
N LEU A 366 -13.82 9.83 20.81
CA LEU A 366 -12.72 10.37 21.62
C LEU A 366 -12.38 11.83 21.29
N SER A 367 -13.12 12.47 20.38
CA SER A 367 -12.85 13.85 19.96
C SER A 367 -12.94 14.90 21.07
N GLY A 368 -13.38 14.51 22.28
CA GLY A 368 -13.35 15.35 23.49
C GLY A 368 -12.27 14.99 24.52
N TYR A 369 -11.53 13.89 24.34
CA TYR A 369 -10.53 13.39 25.31
C TYR A 369 -9.12 13.29 24.74
N VAL A 370 -8.98 13.04 23.44
CA VAL A 370 -7.69 12.93 22.75
C VAL A 370 -7.69 13.91 21.58
N GLU A 371 -6.90 14.96 21.70
CA GLU A 371 -6.65 15.87 20.59
C GLU A 371 -5.78 15.19 19.53
N LYS A 372 -5.89 15.68 18.29
CA LYS A 372 -5.05 15.23 17.19
C LYS A 372 -3.61 15.69 17.45
N ASP A 373 -2.82 14.81 18.06
CA ASP A 373 -1.42 15.05 18.40
C ASP A 373 -0.49 14.11 17.61
N LEU A 374 0.62 14.66 17.15
CA LEU A 374 1.61 13.95 16.34
C LEU A 374 2.26 12.79 17.12
N TRP A 375 2.47 12.96 18.43
CA TRP A 375 3.03 11.91 19.29
C TRP A 375 2.11 10.70 19.42
N VAL A 376 0.81 10.94 19.57
CA VAL A 376 -0.20 9.87 19.65
C VAL A 376 -0.22 9.07 18.35
N ILE A 377 -0.18 9.76 17.21
CA ILE A 377 -0.11 9.11 15.88
C ILE A 377 1.18 8.29 15.76
N GLY A 378 2.34 8.88 16.10
CA GLY A 378 3.63 8.20 16.03
C GLY A 378 3.73 6.94 16.91
N ILE A 379 3.26 7.01 18.16
CA ILE A 379 3.20 5.83 19.05
C ILE A 379 2.25 4.78 18.48
N SER A 380 1.10 5.20 17.96
CA SER A 380 0.11 4.28 17.39
C SER A 380 0.65 3.58 16.14
N LEU A 381 1.42 4.27 15.29
CA LEU A 381 2.09 3.69 14.13
C LEU A 381 3.16 2.66 14.54
N ALA A 382 3.92 2.94 15.59
CA ALA A 382 4.88 1.97 16.14
C ALA A 382 4.19 0.72 16.69
N VAL A 383 3.09 0.90 17.43
CA VAL A 383 2.25 -0.21 17.92
C VAL A 383 1.65 -1.00 16.76
N LEU A 384 1.22 -0.33 15.69
CA LEU A 384 0.71 -0.99 14.50
C LEU A 384 1.78 -1.85 13.81
N GLY A 385 3.02 -1.37 13.70
CA GLY A 385 4.13 -2.15 13.13
C GLY A 385 4.40 -3.43 13.93
N LEU A 386 4.44 -3.32 15.26
CA LEU A 386 4.55 -4.46 16.16
C LEU A 386 3.35 -5.42 16.00
N ALA A 387 2.13 -4.88 15.97
CA ALA A 387 0.91 -5.66 15.81
C ALA A 387 0.88 -6.43 14.47
N ALA A 388 1.27 -5.77 13.38
CA ALA A 388 1.33 -6.35 12.04
C ALA A 388 2.30 -7.53 11.97
N SER A 389 3.48 -7.42 12.61
CA SER A 389 4.44 -8.53 12.69
C SER A 389 3.89 -9.73 13.48
N ALA A 390 3.18 -9.50 14.59
CA ALA A 390 2.52 -10.56 15.38
C ALA A 390 1.35 -11.22 14.63
N LEU A 391 0.65 -10.48 13.77
CA LEU A 391 -0.43 -11.00 12.93
C LEU A 391 0.08 -11.80 11.73
N TYR A 392 1.14 -11.32 11.07
CA TYR A 392 1.57 -11.87 9.79
C TYR A 392 2.50 -13.08 9.94
N ILE A 393 3.53 -12.98 10.78
CA ILE A 393 4.60 -13.99 10.87
C ILE A 393 4.12 -15.39 11.26
N PRO A 394 3.23 -15.57 12.26
CA PRO A 394 2.80 -16.91 12.67
C PRO A 394 1.96 -17.64 11.61
N CYS A 395 1.29 -16.88 10.73
CA CYS A 395 0.25 -17.41 9.84
C CYS A 395 0.78 -18.43 8.85
N PHE A 396 1.97 -18.20 8.27
CA PHE A 396 2.55 -19.14 7.32
C PHE A 396 2.87 -20.49 7.99
N GLN A 397 3.46 -20.48 9.18
CA GLN A 397 3.75 -21.70 9.93
C GLN A 397 2.49 -22.40 10.42
N MET A 398 1.47 -21.66 10.90
CA MET A 398 0.19 -22.26 11.28
C MET A 398 -0.48 -23.01 10.11
N CYS A 399 -0.41 -22.46 8.89
CA CYS A 399 -0.90 -23.16 7.71
C CYS A 399 -0.09 -24.44 7.44
N LEU A 400 1.24 -24.41 7.63
CA LEU A 400 2.10 -25.58 7.45
C LEU A 400 1.85 -26.66 8.50
N ASP A 401 1.68 -26.29 9.76
CA ASP A 401 1.41 -27.22 10.86
C ASP A 401 0.06 -27.93 10.61
N GLU A 402 -0.99 -27.20 10.23
CA GLU A 402 -2.31 -27.78 9.95
C GLU A 402 -2.29 -28.74 8.74
N VAL A 403 -1.62 -28.40 7.64
CA VAL A 403 -1.54 -29.33 6.49
C VAL A 403 -0.71 -30.57 6.83
N LYS A 404 0.36 -30.43 7.63
CA LYS A 404 1.15 -31.58 8.11
C LYS A 404 0.32 -32.48 9.02
N ASP A 405 -0.44 -31.91 9.95
CA ASP A 405 -1.33 -32.66 10.85
C ASP A 405 -2.43 -33.41 10.11
N LYS A 406 -2.87 -32.91 8.94
CA LYS A 406 -3.84 -33.58 8.04
C LYS A 406 -3.20 -34.55 7.04
N GLY A 407 -1.90 -34.84 7.20
CA GLY A 407 -1.17 -35.81 6.38
C GLY A 407 -1.04 -35.36 4.93
N PHE A 408 -0.71 -34.08 4.70
CA PHE A 408 -0.16 -33.63 3.42
C PHE A 408 1.34 -33.93 3.37
N ASP A 409 1.87 -34.16 2.18
CA ASP A 409 3.29 -34.50 1.99
C ASP A 409 4.22 -33.33 2.30
N ASP A 410 5.40 -33.62 2.88
CA ASP A 410 6.46 -32.64 3.14
C ASP A 410 7.32 -32.40 1.88
N ASN A 411 6.70 -31.78 0.86
CA ASN A 411 7.31 -31.51 -0.43
C ASN A 411 7.05 -30.07 -0.92
N PHE A 412 7.73 -29.69 -2.01
CA PHE A 412 7.56 -28.36 -2.60
C PHE A 412 6.13 -28.05 -3.04
N GLN A 413 5.31 -29.04 -3.38
CA GLN A 413 3.91 -28.80 -3.78
C GLN A 413 3.08 -28.29 -2.62
N THR A 414 3.21 -28.91 -1.44
CA THR A 414 2.52 -28.45 -0.23
C THR A 414 3.01 -27.06 0.17
N TYR A 415 4.33 -26.85 0.22
CA TYR A 415 4.91 -25.55 0.55
C TYR A 415 4.52 -24.45 -0.42
N GLY A 416 4.53 -24.73 -1.72
CA GLY A 416 4.10 -23.80 -2.75
C GLY A 416 2.61 -23.51 -2.69
N CYS A 417 1.75 -24.50 -2.45
CA CYS A 417 0.32 -24.25 -2.32
C CYS A 417 0.02 -23.36 -1.11
N VAL A 418 0.63 -23.64 0.04
CA VAL A 418 0.47 -22.83 1.25
C VAL A 418 1.00 -21.42 1.04
N SER A 419 2.17 -21.27 0.43
CA SER A 419 2.74 -19.96 0.09
C SER A 419 1.86 -19.19 -0.89
N GLY A 420 1.35 -19.84 -1.94
CA GLY A 420 0.48 -19.21 -2.93
C GLY A 420 -0.83 -18.69 -2.32
N ILE A 421 -1.45 -19.47 -1.41
CA ILE A 421 -2.64 -19.04 -0.64
C ILE A 421 -2.28 -17.85 0.27
N PHE A 422 -1.16 -17.93 0.97
CA PHE A 422 -0.72 -16.92 1.92
C PHE A 422 -0.42 -15.58 1.22
N GLN A 423 0.32 -15.60 0.11
CA GLN A 423 0.57 -14.41 -0.72
C GLN A 423 -0.72 -13.85 -1.33
N ALA A 424 -1.67 -14.72 -1.70
CA ALA A 424 -2.94 -14.27 -2.24
C ALA A 424 -3.77 -13.54 -1.19
N ALA A 425 -3.79 -14.05 0.04
CA ALA A 425 -4.44 -13.41 1.17
C ALA A 425 -3.86 -12.02 1.43
N PHE A 426 -2.53 -11.88 1.39
CA PHE A 426 -1.86 -10.58 1.54
C PHE A 426 -2.22 -9.63 0.40
N GLY A 427 -2.04 -10.04 -0.86
CA GLY A 427 -2.35 -9.21 -2.03
C GLY A 427 -3.82 -8.79 -2.09
N PHE A 428 -4.75 -9.64 -1.66
CA PHE A 428 -6.17 -9.28 -1.56
C PHE A 428 -6.41 -8.16 -0.54
N GLY A 429 -5.81 -8.25 0.64
CA GLY A 429 -5.91 -7.21 1.66
C GLY A 429 -5.23 -5.91 1.23
N SER A 430 -4.04 -5.99 0.63
CA SER A 430 -3.28 -4.84 0.13
C SER A 430 -3.92 -4.17 -1.08
N PHE A 431 -4.75 -4.87 -1.85
CA PHE A 431 -5.60 -4.25 -2.87
C PHE A 431 -6.80 -3.52 -2.26
N ILE A 432 -7.46 -4.12 -1.26
CA ILE A 432 -8.64 -3.56 -0.59
C ILE A 432 -8.30 -2.31 0.22
N GLY A 433 -7.21 -2.34 1.00
CA GLY A 433 -6.83 -1.27 1.91
C GLY A 433 -6.77 0.12 1.27
N PRO A 434 -5.93 0.35 0.24
CA PRO A 434 -5.81 1.62 -0.46
C PRO A 434 -7.08 1.98 -1.23
N THR A 435 -7.76 0.99 -1.82
CA THR A 435 -8.99 1.23 -2.62
C THR A 435 -10.11 1.79 -1.73
N PHE A 436 -10.37 1.16 -0.59
CA PHE A 436 -11.36 1.67 0.35
C PHE A 436 -10.88 2.94 1.06
N GLY A 437 -9.61 3.02 1.45
CA GLY A 437 -9.03 4.21 2.08
C GLY A 437 -9.15 5.45 1.20
N SER A 438 -8.83 5.33 -0.09
CA SER A 438 -8.92 6.43 -1.05
C SER A 438 -10.35 6.91 -1.25
N VAL A 439 -11.33 5.99 -1.41
CA VAL A 439 -12.75 6.34 -1.57
C VAL A 439 -13.31 7.02 -0.33
N VAL A 440 -12.98 6.52 0.86
CA VAL A 440 -13.45 7.12 2.13
C VAL A 440 -12.90 8.53 2.28
N VAL A 441 -11.59 8.71 2.08
CA VAL A 441 -10.94 10.01 2.15
C VAL A 441 -11.52 10.97 1.11
N GLU A 442 -11.67 10.56 -0.15
CA GLU A 442 -12.26 11.39 -1.20
C GLU A 442 -13.68 11.84 -0.85
N SER A 443 -14.50 10.95 -0.30
CA SER A 443 -15.87 11.27 0.12
C SER A 443 -15.93 12.31 1.25
N ASP A 444 -14.99 12.27 2.19
CA ASP A 444 -14.93 13.22 3.30
C ASP A 444 -14.33 14.57 2.88
N TYR A 445 -13.30 14.56 2.02
CA TYR A 445 -12.79 15.78 1.39
C TYR A 445 -13.89 16.48 0.57
N ALA A 446 -14.67 15.73 -0.21
CA ALA A 446 -15.80 16.28 -0.97
C ALA A 446 -16.86 16.92 -0.06
N LYS A 447 -17.18 16.30 1.09
CA LYS A 447 -18.09 16.89 2.10
C LYS A 447 -17.52 18.18 2.70
N GLN A 448 -16.25 18.20 3.10
CA GLN A 448 -15.60 19.38 3.65
C GLN A 448 -15.56 20.54 2.63
N GLN A 449 -15.30 20.22 1.36
CA GLN A 449 -15.29 21.21 0.29
C GLN A 449 -16.70 21.76 0.03
N ALA A 450 -17.73 20.91 0.07
CA ALA A 450 -19.12 21.32 -0.01
C ALA A 450 -19.55 22.19 1.18
N GLU A 451 -19.09 21.90 2.41
CA GLU A 451 -19.34 22.75 3.58
C GLU A 451 -18.63 24.10 3.51
N LYS A 452 -17.37 24.14 3.07
CA LYS A 452 -16.66 25.41 2.79
C LYS A 452 -17.38 26.24 1.73
N HIS A 453 -17.92 25.61 0.69
CA HIS A 453 -18.74 26.30 -0.32
C HIS A 453 -20.07 26.79 0.26
N LYS A 454 -20.72 26.04 1.16
CA LYS A 454 -21.92 26.50 1.88
C LYS A 454 -21.65 27.70 2.78
N ARG A 455 -20.53 27.72 3.53
CA ARG A 455 -20.17 28.83 4.42
C ARG A 455 -19.76 30.12 3.68
N LYS A 456 -19.39 30.03 2.40
CA LYS A 456 -19.05 31.20 1.57
C LYS A 456 -20.26 31.94 0.98
N ILE A 457 -21.49 31.43 1.14
CA ILE A 457 -22.71 32.17 0.75
C ILE A 457 -23.19 33.00 1.94
N ILE A 458 -22.46 34.07 2.27
CA ILE A 458 -23.00 35.16 3.07
C ILE A 458 -23.27 36.30 2.08
N LEU A 459 -24.51 36.38 1.60
CA LEU A 459 -24.97 37.54 0.86
C LEU A 459 -24.93 38.74 1.82
N PRO A 460 -24.17 39.82 1.54
CA PRO A 460 -24.21 41.01 2.37
C PRO A 460 -25.63 41.56 2.38
N ASN A 461 -26.12 41.87 3.60
CA ASN A 461 -27.41 42.46 3.94
C ASN A 461 -28.33 42.76 2.75
N VAL A 462 -29.30 41.88 2.53
CA VAL A 462 -30.48 42.19 1.74
C VAL A 462 -31.12 43.42 2.38
N ILE A 463 -31.04 44.55 1.70
CA ILE A 463 -31.78 45.78 2.05
C ILE A 463 -33.25 45.37 2.15
N SER A 464 -33.88 45.62 3.30
CA SER A 464 -35.30 45.39 3.49
C SER A 464 -36.07 46.15 2.41
N TRP A 465 -36.90 45.44 1.65
CA TRP A 465 -37.82 46.03 0.69
C TRP A 465 -38.75 47.02 1.42
N GLU A 466 -38.43 48.30 1.39
CA GLU A 466 -39.41 49.35 1.67
C GLU A 466 -40.39 49.41 0.50
N TYR A 467 -41.67 49.29 0.81
CA TYR A 467 -42.77 49.51 -0.12
C TYR A 467 -42.79 50.98 -0.57
N GLY A 468 -41.99 51.31 -1.57
CA GLY A 468 -42.06 52.56 -2.32
C GLY A 468 -42.78 52.34 -3.64
N THR A 469 -43.95 52.96 -3.81
CA THR A 469 -44.72 52.98 -5.06
C THR A 469 -43.92 53.71 -6.15
N ASN A 470 -43.14 52.96 -6.93
CA ASN A 470 -42.40 53.52 -8.04
C ASN A 470 -43.36 53.84 -9.20
N LYS A 471 -43.68 55.13 -9.37
CA LYS A 471 -44.67 55.69 -10.33
C LYS A 471 -44.26 55.57 -11.81
N TYR A 472 -43.16 54.87 -12.13
CA TYR A 472 -42.65 54.74 -13.50
C TYR A 472 -42.31 53.31 -13.96
N ALA A 473 -42.68 52.27 -13.20
CA ALA A 473 -42.53 50.89 -13.67
C ALA A 473 -43.65 50.53 -14.67
N SER A 474 -43.45 50.88 -15.94
CA SER A 474 -44.28 50.41 -17.05
C SER A 474 -44.20 48.89 -17.17
N GLN A 475 -45.30 48.22 -16.82
CA GLN A 475 -45.51 46.80 -17.09
C GLN A 475 -45.60 46.56 -18.60
N LYS A 476 -44.62 45.85 -19.16
CA LYS A 476 -44.81 45.06 -20.39
C LYS A 476 -44.07 43.73 -20.25
N GLY A 477 -44.84 42.66 -20.09
CA GLY A 477 -44.36 41.28 -20.20
C GLY A 477 -44.31 40.49 -18.90
N GLN A 478 -45.43 40.34 -18.20
CA GLN A 478 -45.61 39.20 -17.28
C GLN A 478 -46.21 38.03 -18.07
N SER A 479 -45.50 36.91 -18.13
CA SER A 479 -46.13 35.60 -18.09
C SER A 479 -45.80 34.98 -16.73
N ALA A 480 -46.84 34.76 -15.94
CA ALA A 480 -46.79 34.03 -14.68
C ALA A 480 -46.36 32.57 -14.92
N PHE A 481 -45.77 31.98 -13.89
CA PHE A 481 -45.25 30.60 -13.77
C PHE A 481 -43.88 30.36 -14.39
N GLY A 482 -42.92 30.11 -13.48
CA GLY A 482 -41.55 29.73 -13.79
C GLY A 482 -41.49 28.43 -14.57
N THR A 483 -40.78 28.46 -15.69
CA THR A 483 -40.23 27.28 -16.32
C THR A 483 -38.83 27.62 -16.78
N ILE A 484 -37.85 26.85 -16.33
CA ILE A 484 -36.45 26.98 -16.72
C ILE A 484 -36.36 26.64 -18.22
N ARG A 485 -35.86 27.56 -19.05
CA ARG A 485 -35.53 27.24 -20.45
C ARG A 485 -34.16 26.57 -20.49
N ASN A 486 -34.11 25.44 -21.19
CA ASN A 486 -32.93 24.62 -21.49
C ASN A 486 -31.73 25.46 -21.96
N THR A 487 -30.61 25.38 -21.25
CA THR A 487 -29.31 25.84 -21.74
C THR A 487 -28.53 24.65 -22.29
N LYS A 488 -28.23 24.66 -23.60
CA LYS A 488 -27.21 23.77 -24.19
C LYS A 488 -25.85 24.41 -23.95
N LEU A 489 -24.95 23.70 -23.27
CA LEU A 489 -23.52 24.03 -23.24
C LEU A 489 -22.90 23.61 -24.58
N ASN A 490 -22.24 24.55 -25.25
CA ASN A 490 -21.41 24.25 -26.42
C ASN A 490 -19.95 24.47 -26.03
N ASN A 491 -19.08 23.57 -26.53
CA ASN A 491 -17.67 23.42 -26.18
C ASN A 491 -16.78 24.64 -26.52
N ASP A 492 -15.72 24.75 -25.72
CA ASP A 492 -14.37 25.26 -26.01
C ASP A 492 -14.22 26.36 -27.06
N SER A 493 -14.02 27.60 -26.61
CA SER A 493 -12.92 28.48 -27.04
C SER A 493 -13.12 29.94 -26.60
N ASP A 494 -13.08 30.27 -25.30
CA ASP A 494 -12.78 31.63 -24.82
C ASP A 494 -12.58 31.64 -23.29
N VAL A 495 -11.40 31.22 -22.84
CA VAL A 495 -10.97 31.36 -21.43
C VAL A 495 -9.73 32.24 -21.41
N GLN A 496 -9.86 33.48 -20.93
CA GLN A 496 -8.71 34.34 -20.69
C GLN A 496 -8.14 34.14 -19.29
N TYR A 497 -6.81 34.11 -19.19
CA TYR A 497 -6.07 33.86 -17.95
C TYR A 497 -5.34 35.12 -17.48
N TRP A 498 -5.35 35.39 -16.17
CA TRP A 498 -4.27 36.14 -15.54
C TRP A 498 -4.01 35.63 -14.11
N LYS A 499 -2.74 35.74 -13.68
CA LYS A 499 -2.24 35.25 -12.39
C LYS A 499 -1.85 36.44 -11.50
N LYS A 500 -2.39 36.53 -10.28
CA LYS A 500 -1.93 37.44 -9.23
C LYS A 500 -2.07 36.76 -7.87
N ASN A 501 -0.98 36.73 -7.09
CA ASN A 501 -0.90 36.16 -5.74
C ASN A 501 -1.46 34.72 -5.62
N ASP A 502 -0.95 33.81 -6.46
CA ASP A 502 -1.18 32.36 -6.40
C ASP A 502 -2.65 31.86 -6.41
N VAL A 503 -3.59 32.70 -6.84
CA VAL A 503 -4.98 32.30 -7.12
C VAL A 503 -5.29 32.48 -8.61
N VAL A 504 -5.84 31.44 -9.23
CA VAL A 504 -6.29 31.44 -10.63
C VAL A 504 -7.79 31.75 -10.66
N HIS A 505 -8.19 32.77 -11.41
CA HIS A 505 -9.59 33.18 -11.57
C HIS A 505 -10.12 32.78 -12.95
N TYR A 506 -11.35 32.25 -12.99
CA TYR A 506 -12.06 31.89 -14.23
C TYR A 506 -13.18 32.91 -14.50
N VAL A 507 -13.26 33.44 -15.72
CA VAL A 507 -14.38 34.29 -16.17
C VAL A 507 -15.02 33.61 -17.36
N TYR A 508 -16.33 33.35 -17.28
CA TYR A 508 -17.14 32.88 -18.41
C TYR A 508 -17.90 34.07 -18.99
N GLU A 509 -17.76 34.31 -20.29
CA GLU A 509 -18.49 35.34 -21.00
C GLU A 509 -19.86 34.81 -21.43
N GLN A 510 -20.95 35.52 -21.09
CA GLN A 510 -22.30 35.20 -21.57
C GLN A 510 -22.64 36.10 -22.76
N VAL A 511 -22.71 35.53 -23.96
CA VAL A 511 -23.17 36.24 -25.16
C VAL A 511 -24.70 36.13 -25.28
N PRO A 512 -25.45 37.23 -25.47
CA PRO A 512 -26.89 37.18 -25.69
C PRO A 512 -27.22 36.64 -27.10
N ASN A 513 -28.29 35.84 -27.17
CA ASN A 513 -28.76 35.21 -28.40
C ASN A 513 -29.74 36.14 -29.14
N ASP A 514 -29.32 36.76 -30.26
CA ASP A 514 -30.17 37.56 -31.13
C ASP A 514 -30.74 36.70 -32.27
N ASP A 515 -32.01 36.35 -32.19
CA ASP A 515 -32.77 35.68 -33.25
C ASP A 515 -34.04 36.50 -33.59
N LYS A 516 -34.08 37.10 -34.79
CA LYS A 516 -35.32 37.34 -35.59
C LYS A 516 -35.07 37.85 -37.03
N LYS A 517 -35.20 36.90 -37.98
CA LYS A 517 -35.98 36.88 -39.25
C LYS A 517 -35.80 37.91 -40.39
N ASP A 518 -35.32 37.38 -41.52
CA ASP A 518 -35.87 37.38 -42.91
C ASP A 518 -36.46 38.64 -43.58
N ALA A 519 -35.85 39.08 -44.70
CA ALA A 519 -36.55 39.31 -46.00
C ALA A 519 -35.61 39.70 -47.19
N LYS A 520 -35.60 38.83 -48.23
CA LYS A 520 -35.50 39.02 -49.72
C LYS A 520 -34.54 40.04 -50.39
N SER A 521 -33.78 39.51 -51.37
CA SER A 521 -32.93 40.06 -52.48
C SER A 521 -33.72 40.86 -53.56
N PRO A 522 -33.13 41.47 -54.65
CA PRO A 522 -31.77 41.35 -55.25
C PRO A 522 -31.11 42.66 -55.84
N GLU A 523 -29.91 42.51 -56.43
CA GLU A 523 -29.22 43.29 -57.51
C GLU A 523 -27.75 43.75 -57.22
N GLU A 524 -26.85 43.41 -58.16
CA GLU A 524 -25.42 43.75 -58.32
C GLU A 524 -25.22 45.15 -58.98
N PRO A 525 -24.00 45.63 -59.34
CA PRO A 525 -22.69 45.64 -58.66
C PRO A 525 -22.02 47.06 -58.68
N SER A 526 -21.02 47.35 -57.82
CA SER A 526 -19.79 48.14 -58.16
C SER A 526 -19.03 48.68 -56.94
N ASP A 527 -17.70 48.50 -56.99
CA ASP A 527 -16.62 49.42 -56.59
C ASP A 527 -16.32 49.87 -55.13
N SER A 528 -15.12 49.44 -54.70
CA SER A 528 -14.01 50.26 -54.16
C SER A 528 -13.96 50.71 -52.68
N ARG A 529 -12.95 50.11 -52.00
CA ARG A 529 -12.05 50.63 -50.93
C ARG A 529 -12.53 50.73 -49.46
N PRO A 530 -11.55 50.68 -48.51
CA PRO A 530 -11.76 50.14 -47.17
C PRO A 530 -11.94 51.23 -46.11
N THR A 531 -12.72 50.95 -45.07
CA THR A 531 -12.71 51.74 -43.82
C THR A 531 -12.75 50.83 -42.61
N SER A 532 -11.78 51.05 -41.74
CA SER A 532 -11.60 50.50 -40.40
C SER A 532 -12.81 50.67 -39.49
N SER A 533 -13.14 49.64 -38.69
CA SER A 533 -13.90 49.83 -37.45
C SER A 533 -13.49 48.81 -36.38
N ALA A 534 -12.75 49.33 -35.40
CA ALA A 534 -12.77 49.05 -33.96
C ALA A 534 -13.18 47.64 -33.47
N SER A 535 -12.18 46.89 -33.02
CA SER A 535 -12.33 45.78 -32.07
C SER A 535 -12.75 46.30 -30.69
N SER A 536 -13.84 45.78 -30.15
CA SER A 536 -14.29 45.99 -28.77
C SER A 536 -13.39 45.22 -27.79
N VAL A 537 -12.46 45.93 -27.14
CA VAL A 537 -11.68 45.43 -26.00
C VAL A 537 -11.93 46.40 -24.82
N PRO A 538 -12.33 45.93 -23.63
CA PRO A 538 -12.46 46.81 -22.47
C PRO A 538 -11.07 47.28 -22.01
N ARG A 539 -10.90 48.60 -21.88
CA ARG A 539 -9.65 49.24 -21.43
C ARG A 539 -9.78 49.54 -19.92
N PHE A 540 -8.90 48.96 -19.11
CA PHE A 540 -8.76 49.30 -17.69
C PHE A 540 -7.67 50.36 -17.52
N GLU A 541 -7.99 51.50 -16.91
CA GLU A 541 -7.02 52.52 -16.53
C GLU A 541 -6.97 52.64 -14.99
N SER A 542 -5.80 52.43 -14.39
CA SER A 542 -5.53 52.75 -12.99
C SER A 542 -5.00 54.18 -12.89
N GLN A 543 -5.70 55.07 -12.17
CA GLN A 543 -5.13 56.36 -11.77
C GLN A 543 -4.67 56.28 -10.31
N HIS A 544 -3.36 56.44 -10.08
CA HIS A 544 -2.85 56.76 -8.75
C HIS A 544 -3.08 58.25 -8.50
N ASN A 545 -3.98 58.58 -7.58
CA ASN A 545 -4.16 59.94 -7.09
C ASN A 545 -3.45 60.05 -5.73
N THR A 546 -2.50 60.97 -5.60
CA THR A 546 -1.55 61.07 -4.48
C THR A 546 -2.09 61.65 -3.18
N ASP A 547 -3.40 61.84 -3.03
CA ASP A 547 -4.01 62.36 -1.79
C ASP A 547 -5.36 61.70 -1.51
N ALA A 548 -5.35 60.44 -1.05
CA ALA A 548 -6.35 59.76 -0.20
C ALA A 548 -6.09 58.24 -0.19
N SER A 549 -6.20 57.61 0.98
CA SER A 549 -5.79 56.23 1.27
C SER A 549 -6.71 55.11 0.74
N ASP A 550 -7.46 55.31 -0.34
CA ASP A 550 -8.32 54.27 -0.94
C ASP A 550 -8.17 54.25 -2.47
N GLU A 551 -7.68 53.12 -3.03
CA GLU A 551 -7.63 52.91 -4.49
C GLU A 551 -9.05 52.74 -5.06
N GLN A 552 -9.43 53.56 -6.05
CA GLN A 552 -10.67 53.41 -6.81
C GLN A 552 -10.41 52.91 -8.23
N TYR A 553 -11.18 51.91 -8.66
CA TYR A 553 -11.08 51.32 -9.99
C TYR A 553 -12.31 51.70 -10.83
N LYS A 554 -12.11 52.13 -12.09
CA LYS A 554 -13.20 52.40 -13.04
C LYS A 554 -13.22 51.33 -14.12
N ALA A 555 -14.40 50.77 -14.38
CA ALA A 555 -14.62 49.87 -15.52
C ALA A 555 -15.71 50.44 -16.44
N TRP A 556 -15.54 50.21 -17.74
CA TRP A 556 -16.50 50.59 -18.77
C TRP A 556 -17.26 49.34 -19.19
N ILE A 557 -18.56 49.28 -18.87
CA ILE A 557 -19.43 48.15 -19.22
C ILE A 557 -20.69 48.72 -19.88
N GLY A 558 -20.96 48.32 -21.13
CA GLY A 558 -22.22 48.63 -21.82
C GLY A 558 -22.57 50.12 -21.92
N GLY A 559 -21.59 51.01 -22.13
CA GLY A 559 -21.84 52.44 -22.29
C GLY A 559 -21.96 53.24 -20.99
N GLN A 560 -21.75 52.62 -19.82
CA GLN A 560 -21.73 53.31 -18.53
C GLN A 560 -20.39 53.10 -17.81
N THR A 561 -19.93 54.15 -17.12
CA THR A 561 -18.74 54.11 -16.26
C THR A 561 -19.16 53.73 -14.84
N THR A 562 -18.64 52.62 -14.32
CA THR A 562 -18.92 52.17 -12.95
C THR A 562 -17.64 52.22 -12.13
N THR A 563 -17.72 52.83 -10.95
CA THR A 563 -16.61 52.98 -10.00
C THR A 563 -16.70 51.91 -8.91
N PHE A 564 -15.59 51.24 -8.61
CA PHE A 564 -15.48 50.21 -7.59
C PHE A 564 -14.44 50.60 -6.55
N THR A 565 -14.75 50.32 -5.28
CA THR A 565 -13.81 50.42 -4.15
C THR A 565 -13.58 48.99 -3.63
N PRO A 566 -12.34 48.51 -3.52
CA PRO A 566 -12.07 47.18 -2.99
C PRO A 566 -12.46 47.12 -1.50
N ALA A 567 -13.16 46.06 -1.11
CA ALA A 567 -13.50 45.83 0.30
C ALA A 567 -12.23 45.50 1.09
N LYS A 568 -11.98 46.20 2.20
CA LYS A 568 -10.92 45.85 3.15
C LYS A 568 -11.21 44.46 3.75
N SER A 569 -10.23 43.56 3.66
CA SER A 569 -10.27 42.28 4.34
C SER A 569 -10.19 42.52 5.86
N ASN A 570 -11.24 42.16 6.59
CA ASN A 570 -11.12 41.94 8.03
C ASN A 570 -10.56 40.52 8.26
N GLU A 571 -9.59 40.44 9.16
CA GLU A 571 -8.83 39.24 9.59
C GLU A 571 -9.70 38.07 10.06
#